data_AF-A0A831NQM6-F1
#
_entry.id   AF-A0A831NQM6-F1
#
_cell.length_a   1.000
_cell.length_b   1.000
_cell.length_c   1.000
_cell.angle_alpha   90.00
_cell.angle_beta   90.00
_cell.angle_gamma   90.00
#
_symmetry.space_group_name_H-M   'P 1'
#
loop_
_entity.id
_entity.type
_entity.pdbx_description
1 polymer ?
#
loop_
_entity_poly.entity_id
_entity_poly.type
_entity_poly.pdbx_seq_one_letter_code
_entity_poly.pdbx_strand_id
1 'polypeptide(L)' 'MLSKVKSMAVLGINAYVVEVEVDLSTGIPSFDIVGLGDTEVKEARDRVRSAIKN' A
#
# COMPACT_ATOMS: atom_id res chain seq x y z
N MET A 1 4.56 11.86 -8.42
CA MET A 1 5.85 11.64 -7.72
C MET A 1 5.88 10.18 -7.38
N LEU A 2 6.75 9.43 -8.06
CA LEU A 2 6.93 8.01 -7.83
C LEU A 2 7.88 7.82 -6.65
N SER A 3 7.44 7.04 -5.66
CA SER A 3 8.24 6.59 -4.53
C SER A 3 8.20 5.06 -4.48
N LYS A 4 9.31 4.46 -4.07
CA LYS A 4 9.44 3.01 -3.93
C LYS A 4 9.97 2.66 -2.55
N VAL A 5 9.43 1.62 -1.94
CA VAL A 5 9.93 1.11 -0.66
C VAL A 5 10.03 -0.41 -0.68
N LYS A 6 11.11 -0.94 -0.12
CA LYS A 6 11.26 -2.38 0.09
C LYS A 6 10.43 -2.79 1.30
N SER A 7 9.71 -3.89 1.14
CA SER A 7 8.85 -4.48 2.16
C SER A 7 8.94 -6.01 2.10
N MET A 8 8.10 -6.68 2.88
CA MET A 8 8.03 -8.13 2.96
C MET A 8 6.57 -8.58 2.98
N ALA A 9 6.29 -9.68 2.28
CA ALA A 9 5.03 -10.41 2.39
C ALA A 9 5.30 -11.82 2.90
N VAL A 10 4.32 -12.41 3.60
CA VAL A 10 4.41 -13.77 4.15
C VAL A 10 3.40 -14.66 3.44
N LEU A 11 3.84 -15.84 3.00
CA LEU A 11 2.97 -16.89 2.46
C LEU A 11 3.26 -18.19 3.20
N GLY A 12 2.38 -18.55 4.14
CA GLY A 12 2.60 -19.65 5.06
C GLY A 12 3.78 -19.36 6.00
N ILE A 13 4.83 -20.19 5.95
CA ILE A 13 6.06 -20.00 6.74
C ILE A 13 7.17 -19.26 5.98
N ASN A 14 6.94 -18.94 4.71
CA ASN A 14 7.93 -18.34 3.84
C ASN A 14 7.75 -16.82 3.78
N ALA A 15 8.87 -16.10 3.79
CA ALA A 15 8.93 -14.66 3.61
C ALA A 15 9.44 -14.31 2.21
N TYR A 16 8.80 -13.32 1.59
CA TYR A 16 9.14 -12.83 0.26
C TYR A 16 9.41 -11.35 0.33
N VAL A 17 10.53 -10.92 -0.25
CA VAL A 17 10.81 -9.50 -0.44
C VAL A 17 9.87 -8.96 -1.51
N VAL A 18 9.18 -7.87 -1.22
CA VAL A 18 8.29 -7.19 -2.16
C VAL A 18 8.67 -5.72 -2.25
N GLU A 19 8.45 -5.12 -3.42
CA GLU A 19 8.62 -3.68 -3.63
C GLU A 19 7.24 -3.05 -3.71
N VAL A 20 7.00 -2.01 -2.90
CA VAL A 20 5.77 -1.23 -2.92
C VAL A 20 6.07 0.08 -3.64
N GLU A 21 5.28 0.36 -4.67
CA GLU A 21 5.36 1.60 -5.43
C GLU A 21 4.16 2.48 -5.12
N VAL A 22 4.41 3.78 -5.01
CA VAL A 22 3.38 4.80 -4.79
C VAL A 22 3.62 5.91 -5.80
N ASP A 23 2.58 6.31 -6.54
CA ASP A 23 2.62 7.52 -7.33
C ASP A 23 1.61 8.54 -6.81
N LEU A 24 2.09 9.77 -6.61
CA LEU A 24 1.27 10.91 -6.22
C LEU A 24 1.10 11.88 -7.39
N SER A 25 -0.13 12.08 -7.85
CA SER A 25 -0.47 13.06 -8.88
C SER A 25 -1.33 14.20 -8.30
N THR A 26 -1.28 15.37 -8.95
CA THR A 26 -2.14 16.52 -8.62
C THR A 26 -3.51 16.33 -9.26
N GLY A 27 -4.59 16.56 -8.51
CA GLY A 27 -5.94 16.42 -9.03
C GLY A 27 -6.97 16.21 -7.92
N ILE A 28 -8.05 15.51 -8.26
CA ILE A 28 -9.09 15.13 -7.30
C ILE A 28 -8.50 14.14 -6.30
N PRO A 29 -8.73 14.31 -4.99
CA PRO A 29 -8.25 13.35 -3.99
C PRO A 29 -8.84 11.95 -4.20
N SER A 30 -8.00 11.02 -4.65
CA SER A 30 -8.28 9.59 -4.67
C SER A 30 -7.16 8.84 -3.97
N PHE A 31 -7.46 7.62 -3.51
CA PHE A 31 -6.47 6.70 -2.99
C PHE A 31 -6.87 5.30 -3.43
N ASP A 32 -6.08 4.74 -4.33
CA ASP A 32 -6.28 3.43 -4.91
C ASP A 32 -5.08 2.55 -4.57
N ILE A 33 -5.35 1.28 -4.27
CA ILE A 33 -4.33 0.28 -3.96
C ILE A 33 -4.56 -0.93 -4.87
N VAL A 34 -3.52 -1.37 -5.56
CA VAL A 34 -3.55 -2.44 -6.57
C VAL A 34 -2.37 -3.40 -6.35
N GLY A 35 -2.45 -4.62 -6.88
CA GLY A 35 -1.34 -5.59 -6.88
C GLY A 35 -1.49 -6.77 -5.91
N LEU A 36 -2.13 -6.58 -4.75
CA LEU A 36 -2.48 -7.66 -3.82
C LEU A 36 -3.99 -7.67 -3.58
N GLY A 37 -4.65 -8.77 -3.92
CA GLY A 37 -6.12 -8.92 -3.82
C GLY A 37 -6.65 -9.18 -2.41
N ASP A 38 -5.80 -9.11 -1.40
CA ASP A 38 -6.13 -9.49 -0.03
C ASP A 38 -6.99 -8.43 0.68
N THR A 39 -7.88 -8.88 1.56
CA THR A 39 -8.74 -8.04 2.38
C THR A 39 -7.91 -7.16 3.32
N GLU A 40 -6.81 -7.69 3.88
CA GLU A 40 -5.94 -6.92 4.78
C GLU A 40 -5.34 -5.69 4.11
N VAL A 41 -5.03 -5.78 2.81
CA VAL A 41 -4.49 -4.67 2.00
C VAL A 41 -5.56 -3.60 1.77
N LYS A 42 -6.82 -4.00 1.57
CA LYS A 42 -7.95 -3.06 1.46
C LYS A 42 -8.19 -2.32 2.78
N GLU A 43 -8.12 -3.00 3.91
CA GLU A 43 -8.27 -2.37 5.24
C GLU A 43 -7.08 -1.45 5.58
N ALA A 44 -5.88 -1.77 5.09
CA ALA A 44 -4.70 -0.93 5.28
C ALA A 44 -4.89 0.48 4.72
N ARG A 45 -5.64 0.64 3.62
CA ARG A 45 -5.99 1.95 3.05
C ARG A 45 -6.65 2.86 4.09
N ASP A 46 -7.64 2.35 4.82
CA ASP A 46 -8.41 3.16 5.76
C ASP A 46 -7.58 3.52 6.99
N ARG A 47 -6.67 2.62 7.41
CA ARG A 47 -5.66 2.90 8.45
C ARG A 47 -4.70 4.01 8.03
N VAL A 48 -4.14 3.94 6.83
CA VAL A 48 -3.21 4.97 6.30
C VAL A 48 -3.93 6.32 6.19
N ARG A 49 -5.15 6.34 5.66
CA ARG A 49 -5.93 7.57 5.55
C ARG A 49 -6.23 8.21 6.90
N SER A 50 -6.47 7.40 7.92
CA SER A 50 -6.69 7.88 9.29
C SER A 50 -5.39 8.41 9.90
N ALA A 51 -4.27 7.72 9.69
CA ALA A 51 -2.96 8.13 10.18
C ALA A 51 -2.45 9.44 9.58
N ILE A 52 -2.81 9.76 8.33
CA ILE A 52 -2.42 11.03 7.68
C ILE A 52 -3.25 12.23 8.18
N LYS A 53 -4.47 11.99 8.68
CA LYS A 53 -5.36 13.06 9.16
C LYS A 53 -5.08 13.50 10.61
N ASN A 54 -4.48 12.61 11.42
CA ASN A 54 -4.09 12.89 12.80
C ASN A 54 -2.69 13.49 12.83
#